data_AF-Q1JWV0-F1
#
_entry.id   AF-Q1JWV0-F1
#
_cell.length_a   1.000
_cell.length_b   1.000
_cell.length_c   1.000
_cell.angle_alpha   90.00
_cell.angle_beta   90.00
_cell.angle_gamma   90.00
#
_symmetry.space_group_name_H-M   'P 1'
#
loop_
_entity.id
_entity.type
_entity.pdbx_description
1 polymer ?
#
loop_
_entity_poly.entity_id
_entity_poly.type
_entity_poly.pdbx_seq_one_letter_code
_entity_poly.pdbx_strand_id
1 'polypeptide(L)' 'MGRKKEHPKKHIVSCRINTEEMEILREISEDSGMSITMLLRKSLDALTNNNPLSA' A
#
# COMPACT_ATOMS: atom_id res chain seq x y z
N MET A 1 16.89 14.56 -22.43
CA MET A 1 15.46 14.97 -22.54
C MET A 1 14.63 14.19 -21.52
N GLY A 2 14.70 14.57 -20.24
CA GLY A 2 14.03 13.86 -19.15
C GLY A 2 12.63 14.39 -18.92
N ARG A 3 11.60 13.59 -19.22
CA ARG A 3 10.21 13.93 -18.88
C ARG A 3 10.07 13.96 -17.36
N LYS A 4 9.86 15.14 -16.77
CA LYS A 4 9.46 15.27 -15.36
C LYS A 4 8.10 14.59 -15.21
N LYS A 5 8.04 13.44 -14.53
CA LYS A 5 6.78 12.83 -14.10
C LYS A 5 6.12 13.78 -13.11
N GLU A 6 4.93 14.28 -13.43
CA GLU A 6 4.16 15.26 -12.65
C GLU A 6 3.82 14.80 -11.22
N HIS A 7 3.91 13.50 -10.94
CA HIS A 7 3.76 12.93 -9.62
C HIS A 7 4.97 12.05 -9.27
N PRO A 8 6.09 12.62 -8.79
CA PRO A 8 7.10 11.80 -8.13
C PRO A 8 6.39 11.10 -6.95
N LYS A 9 6.62 9.80 -6.78
CA LYS A 9 6.10 9.03 -5.64
C LYS A 9 6.61 9.70 -4.35
N LYS A 10 5.85 10.67 -3.84
CA LYS A 10 6.31 11.67 -2.86
C LYS A 10 6.54 11.09 -1.47
N HIS A 11 5.98 9.91 -1.20
CA HIS A 11 6.06 9.23 0.08
C HIS A 11 6.38 7.76 -0.15
N ILE A 12 7.58 7.34 0.23
CA ILE A 12 7.98 5.92 0.31
C ILE A 12 7.80 5.51 1.77
N VAL A 13 6.94 4.54 2.01
CA VAL A 13 6.74 3.96 3.34
C VAL A 13 7.52 2.65 3.39
N SER A 14 8.50 2.58 4.29
CA SER A 14 9.25 1.35 4.57
C SER A 14 8.60 0.65 5.75
N CYS A 15 8.07 -0.55 5.53
CA CYS A 15 7.49 -1.38 6.58
C CYS A 15 8.45 -2.54 6.88
N ARG A 16 8.52 -2.99 8.14
CA ARG A 16 9.14 -4.27 8.48
C ARG A 16 8.04 -5.32 8.54
N ILE A 17 8.23 -6.40 7.82
CA ILE A 17 7.35 -7.57 7.81
C ILE A 17 8.23 -8.81 7.95
N ASN A 18 7.70 -9.83 8.61
CA ASN A 18 8.33 -11.14 8.66
C ASN A 18 7.94 -12.01 7.45
N THR A 19 8.51 -13.21 7.34
CA THR A 19 8.28 -14.11 6.20
C THR A 19 6.84 -14.60 6.14
N GLU A 20 6.23 -14.93 7.29
CA GLU A 20 4.86 -15.43 7.36
C GLU A 20 3.84 -14.36 6.93
N GLU A 21 4.01 -13.12 7.41
CA GLU A 21 3.20 -11.96 7.00
C GLU A 21 3.32 -11.69 5.50
N MET A 22 4.51 -11.88 4.91
CA MET A 22 4.72 -11.69 3.48
C MET A 22 4.01 -12.76 2.63
N GLU A 23 4.01 -14.02 3.07
CA GLU A 23 3.29 -15.09 2.38
C GLU A 23 1.76 -14.86 2.42
N ILE A 24 1.23 -14.43 3.56
CA ILE A 24 -0.19 -14.04 3.69
C ILE A 24 -0.52 -12.87 2.74
N LEU A 25 0.33 -11.85 2.70
CA LEU A 25 0.13 -10.71 1.78
C LEU A 25 0.17 -11.14 0.31
N ARG A 26 1.00 -12.14 -0.03
CA ARG A 26 1.07 -12.70 -1.38
C ARG A 26 -0.22 -13.43 -1.73
N GLU A 27 -0.71 -14.31 -0.86
CA GLU A 27 -1.96 -15.04 -1.08
C GLU A 27 -3.14 -14.08 -1.32
N ILE A 28 -3.29 -13.07 -0.48
CA ILE A 28 -4.35 -12.04 -0.62
C ILE A 28 -4.19 -11.26 -1.94
N SER A 29 -2.95 -10.99 -2.35
CA SER A 29 -2.66 -10.29 -3.61
C SER A 29 -3.02 -11.09 -4.85
N GLU A 30 -2.80 -12.41 -4.80
CA GLU A 30 -3.14 -13.34 -5.88
C GLU A 30 -4.65 -13.52 -5.98
N ASP A 31 -5.33 -13.72 -4.84
CA ASP A 31 -6.79 -13.86 -4.79
C ASP A 31 -7.52 -12.59 -5.26
N SER A 32 -7.04 -11.41 -4.84
CA SER A 32 -7.63 -10.12 -5.22
C SER A 32 -7.24 -9.65 -6.63
N GLY A 33 -6.28 -10.31 -7.29
CA GLY A 33 -5.71 -9.85 -8.57
C GLY A 33 -5.04 -8.47 -8.51
N MET A 34 -4.61 -8.02 -7.34
CA MET A 34 -4.04 -6.69 -7.10
C MET A 34 -2.62 -6.81 -6.57
N SER A 35 -1.72 -5.91 -6.98
CA SER A 35 -0.37 -5.89 -6.39
C SER A 35 -0.41 -5.59 -4.87
N ILE A 36 0.53 -6.14 -4.12
CA ILE A 36 0.70 -5.91 -2.68
C ILE A 36 0.73 -4.42 -2.35
N THR A 37 1.41 -3.59 -3.16
CA THR A 37 1.42 -2.13 -2.97
C THR A 37 0.04 -1.50 -3.07
N MET A 38 -0.81 -2.00 -3.97
CA MET A 38 -2.18 -1.50 -4.15
C MET A 38 -3.08 -1.93 -2.99
N LEU A 39 -2.93 -3.16 -2.51
CA LEU A 39 -3.60 -3.64 -1.30
C LEU A 39 -3.24 -2.78 -0.08
N LEU A 40 -1.95 -2.58 0.19
CA LEU A 40 -1.50 -1.77 1.32
C LEU A 40 -1.99 -0.32 1.23
N ARG A 41 -2.04 0.26 0.03
CA ARG A 41 -2.61 1.61 -0.16
C ARG A 41 -4.10 1.66 0.14
N LYS A 42 -4.88 0.66 -0.30
CA LYS A 42 -6.30 0.57 0.00
C LYS A 42 -6.54 0.37 1.49
N SER A 43 -5.74 -0.47 2.15
CA SER A 43 -5.84 -0.67 3.60
C SER A 43 -5.52 0.62 4.37
N LEU A 44 -4.49 1.36 3.95
CA LEU A 44 -4.15 2.67 4.54
C LEU A 44 -5.27 3.70 4.33
N ASP A 45 -5.87 3.74 3.14
CA ASP A 45 -7.01 4.60 2.83
C ASP A 45 -8.23 4.24 3.69
N ALA A 46 -8.55 2.95 3.81
CA ALA A 46 -9.63 2.46 4.65
C ALA A 46 -9.40 2.78 6.13
N LEU A 47 -8.17 2.64 6.64
CA LEU A 47 -7.82 3.00 8.02
C LEU A 47 -7.93 4.51 8.26
N THR A 48 -7.53 5.33 7.29
CA THR A 48 -7.61 6.79 7.39
C THR A 48 -9.07 7.26 7.40
N ASN A 49 -9.91 6.69 6.53
CA ASN A 49 -11.33 7.02 6.43
C ASN A 49 -12.16 6.46 7.59
N ASN A 50 -11.72 5.39 8.25
CA ASN A 50 -12.38 4.84 9.44
C ASN A 50 -11.87 5.44 10.76
N ASN A 51 -10.94 6.38 10.73
CA ASN A 51 -10.43 6.99 11.95
C ASN A 51 -11.30 8.20 12.34
N PRO A 52 -12.05 8.16 13.46
CA PRO A 52 -12.87 9.30 13.91
C PRO A 52 -12.04 10.49 14.46
N LEU A 53 -10.71 10.42 14.40
CA LEU A 53 -9.78 11.42 14.94
C LEU A 53 -9.21 12.38 13.88
N SER A 54 -9.69 12.32 12.63
CA SER A 54 -9.47 13.40 11.65
C SER A 54 -10.74 14.23 11.49
N ALA A 55 -11.05 15.06 12.50
CA ALA A 55 -12.01 16.16 12.43
C ALA A 55 -11.39 17.40 13.05
#